data_AF-A0A1V4R417-F1
#
_entry.id   AF-A0A1V4R417-F1
#
_cell.length_a   1.000
_cell.length_b   1.000
_cell.length_c   1.000
_cell.angle_alpha   90.00
_cell.angle_beta   90.00
_cell.angle_gamma   90.00
#
_symmetry.space_group_name_H-M   'P 1'
#
loop_
_entity.id
_entity.type
_entity.pdbx_description
1 polymer ?
#
loop_
_entity_poly.entity_id
_entity_poly.type
_entity_poly.pdbx_seq_one_letter_code
_entity_poly.pdbx_strand_id
1 'polypeptide(L)'
;MSLENLRDIKDFEYLAISWHIYLTIGSIVLLFLITIVAIVLYKKRKKKTQNIIQKATTLLKHLSFDADDKKLIYSFTIYSKIISNKQDENLNSILKLLQPYKYKKQNLKLSEDIKTKMKKYIMSVS
;
A
#
# COMPACT_ATOMS: atom_id res chain seq x y z
N MET A 1 80.66 -16.24 6.97
CA MET A 1 79.25 -16.12 6.53
C MET A 1 78.68 -14.94 7.29
N SER A 2 78.69 -13.76 6.66
CA SER A 2 78.56 -12.48 7.36
C SER A 2 77.11 -12.15 7.72
N LEU A 3 76.97 -11.44 8.86
CA LEU A 3 75.72 -10.89 9.42
C LEU A 3 74.96 -9.95 8.46
N GLU A 4 75.51 -9.63 7.30
CA GLU A 4 74.94 -8.71 6.31
C GLU A 4 73.65 -9.24 5.67
N ASN A 5 73.46 -10.56 5.60
CA ASN A 5 72.24 -11.17 5.06
C ASN A 5 71.00 -11.05 5.96
N LEU A 6 71.13 -10.53 7.18
CA LEU A 6 69.99 -10.30 8.10
C LEU A 6 69.39 -8.90 7.98
N ARG A 7 70.00 -7.99 7.20
CA ARG A 7 69.54 -6.60 7.03
C ARG A 7 68.48 -6.41 5.95
N ASP A 8 68.10 -7.47 5.23
CA ASP A 8 67.12 -7.40 4.14
C ASP A 8 65.78 -8.07 4.48
N ILE A 9 65.48 -8.20 5.77
CA ILE A 9 64.13 -8.54 6.22
C ILE A 9 63.38 -7.21 6.29
N LYS A 10 62.67 -6.87 5.21
CA LYS A 10 61.77 -5.73 5.16
C LYS A 10 60.84 -5.79 6.38
N ASP A 11 60.87 -4.76 7.22
CA ASP A 11 59.97 -4.65 8.38
C ASP A 11 58.55 -4.95 7.91
N PHE A 12 57.84 -5.82 8.64
CA PHE A 12 56.42 -5.99 8.46
C PHE A 12 55.77 -4.65 8.79
N GLU A 13 55.50 -3.83 7.77
CA GLU A 13 54.65 -2.66 7.90
C GLU A 13 53.30 -3.15 8.38
N TYR A 14 53.08 -3.02 9.68
CA TYR A 14 51.78 -3.22 10.29
C TYR A 14 50.88 -2.22 9.58
N LEU A 15 50.04 -2.71 8.67
CA LEU A 15 49.04 -1.89 7.99
C LEU A 15 48.20 -1.25 9.08
N ALA A 16 48.50 0.02 9.40
CA ALA A 16 47.78 0.79 10.39
C ALA A 16 46.44 1.14 9.76
N ILE A 17 45.54 0.16 9.71
CA ILE A 17 44.17 0.36 9.22
C ILE A 17 43.52 1.32 10.20
N SER A 18 43.41 2.57 9.76
CA SER A 18 42.85 3.65 10.56
C SER A 18 41.44 3.28 11.03
N TRP A 19 41.14 3.55 12.30
CA TRP A 19 39.81 3.32 12.91
C TRP A 19 38.66 3.87 12.06
N HIS A 20 38.89 4.98 11.36
CA HIS A 20 37.96 5.59 10.43
C HIS A 20 37.50 4.65 9.29
N ILE A 21 38.36 3.74 8.82
CA ILE A 21 38.02 2.76 7.76
C ILE A 21 36.99 1.75 8.29
N TYR A 22 37.12 1.30 9.53
CA TYR A 22 36.14 0.42 10.14
C TYR A 22 34.80 1.13 10.38
N LEU A 23 34.83 2.39 10.78
CA LEU A 23 33.63 3.21 10.95
C LEU A 23 32.89 3.45 9.63
N THR A 24 33.60 3.75 8.54
CA THR A 24 32.96 3.97 7.24
C THR A 24 32.35 2.69 6.70
N ILE A 25 33.06 1.56 6.74
CA ILE A 25 32.54 0.26 6.32
C ILE A 25 31.35 -0.13 7.19
N GLY A 26 31.45 0.01 8.51
CA GLY A 26 30.36 -0.28 9.45
C GLY A 26 29.11 0.57 9.18
N SER A 27 29.30 1.86 8.89
CA SER A 27 28.19 2.76 8.54
C SER A 27 27.52 2.38 7.22
N ILE A 28 28.30 1.96 6.21
CA ILE A 28 27.77 1.52 4.91
C ILE A 28 26.94 0.25 5.09
N VAL A 29 27.45 -0.72 5.85
CA VAL A 29 26.72 -1.97 6.15
C VAL A 29 25.43 -1.67 6.91
N LEU A 30 25.46 -0.76 7.89
CA LEU A 30 24.28 -0.38 8.65
C LEU A 30 23.22 0.30 7.77
N LEU A 31 23.62 1.25 6.92
CA LEU A 31 22.72 1.90 5.96
C LEU A 31 22.12 0.90 4.97
N PHE A 32 22.91 -0.09 4.54
CA PHE A 32 22.43 -1.15 3.66
C PHE A 32 21.36 -2.00 4.36
N LEU A 33 21.58 -2.40 5.62
CA LEU A 33 20.59 -3.13 6.41
C LEU A 33 19.30 -2.35 6.62
N ILE A 34 19.38 -1.06 6.96
CA ILE A 34 18.21 -0.19 7.12
C ILE A 34 17.41 -0.12 5.81
N THR A 35 18.09 0.04 4.69
CA THR A 35 17.48 0.08 3.35
C THR A 35 16.74 -1.22 3.04
N ILE A 36 17.34 -2.38 3.32
CA ILE A 36 16.70 -3.69 3.13
C ILE A 36 15.42 -3.80 3.96
N VAL A 37 15.49 -3.45 5.25
CA VAL A 37 14.33 -3.50 6.15
C VAL A 37 13.22 -2.59 5.64
N ALA A 38 13.55 -1.37 5.22
CA ALA A 38 12.60 -0.42 4.65
C ALA A 38 11.91 -0.98 3.39
N ILE A 39 12.66 -1.60 2.48
CA ILE A 39 12.11 -2.22 1.25
C ILE A 39 11.17 -3.37 1.60
N VAL A 40 11.54 -4.23 2.55
CA VAL A 40 10.71 -5.38 2.97
C VAL A 40 9.41 -4.88 3.60
N LEU A 41 9.48 -3.89 4.50
CA LEU A 41 8.30 -3.30 5.13
C LEU A 41 7.40 -2.62 4.10
N TYR A 42 7.98 -1.88 3.15
CA TYR A 42 7.24 -1.23 2.07
C TYR A 42 6.53 -2.27 1.19
N LYS A 43 7.23 -3.34 0.76
CA LYS A 43 6.63 -4.44 -0.01
C LYS A 43 5.51 -5.14 0.76
N LYS A 44 5.68 -5.41 2.05
CA LYS A 44 4.63 -6.02 2.90
C LYS A 44 3.39 -5.13 2.99
N ARG A 45 3.57 -3.82 3.22
CA ARG A 45 2.47 -2.85 3.26
C ARG A 45 1.75 -2.79 1.91
N LYS A 46 2.48 -2.69 0.80
CA LYS A 46 1.91 -2.65 -0.56
C LYS A 46 1.08 -3.91 -0.87
N LYS A 47 1.61 -5.11 -0.57
CA LYS A 47 0.87 -6.37 -0.76
C LYS A 47 -0.42 -6.42 0.07
N LYS A 48 -0.37 -5.99 1.33
CA LYS A 48 -1.56 -5.94 2.19
C LYS A 48 -2.62 -5.00 1.63
N THR A 49 -2.24 -3.80 1.19
CA THR A 49 -3.15 -2.82 0.59
C THR A 49 -3.76 -3.36 -0.71
N GLN A 50 -2.96 -3.97 -1.60
CA GLN A 50 -3.46 -4.57 -2.83
C GLN A 50 -4.48 -5.68 -2.56
N ASN A 51 -4.26 -6.54 -1.57
CA ASN A 51 -5.21 -7.59 -1.19
C ASN A 51 -6.54 -7.01 -0.67
N ILE A 52 -6.48 -5.94 0.13
CA ILE A 52 -7.69 -5.25 0.63
C ILE A 52 -8.48 -4.64 -0.53
N ILE A 53 -7.80 -3.96 -1.46
CA ILE A 53 -8.44 -3.37 -2.64
C ILE A 53 -9.09 -4.47 -3.49
N GLN A 54 -8.38 -5.56 -3.78
CA GLN A 54 -8.93 -6.70 -4.53
C GLN A 54 -10.19 -7.27 -3.88
N LYS A 55 -10.15 -7.51 -2.55
CA LYS A 55 -11.33 -7.98 -1.81
C LYS A 55 -12.50 -7.01 -1.91
N ALA A 56 -12.24 -5.71 -1.75
CA ALA A 56 -13.27 -4.69 -1.88
C ALA A 56 -13.85 -4.66 -3.31
N THR A 57 -13.02 -4.76 -4.34
CA THR A 57 -13.47 -4.80 -5.75
C THR A 57 -14.33 -6.04 -6.00
N THR A 58 -13.92 -7.21 -5.54
CA THR A 58 -14.73 -8.44 -5.65
C THR A 58 -16.08 -8.29 -4.96
N LEU A 59 -16.11 -7.79 -3.72
CA LEU A 59 -17.35 -7.55 -2.98
C LEU A 59 -18.24 -6.51 -3.68
N LEU A 60 -17.64 -5.50 -4.30
CA LEU A 60 -18.35 -4.50 -5.09
C LEU A 60 -19.00 -5.09 -6.35
N LYS A 61 -18.32 -6.05 -7.03
CA LYS A 61 -18.85 -6.75 -8.22
C LYS A 61 -20.01 -7.69 -7.87
N HIS A 62 -20.00 -8.30 -6.69
CA HIS A 62 -21.03 -9.23 -6.23
C HIS A 62 -22.16 -8.56 -5.43
N LEU A 63 -22.30 -7.23 -5.49
CA LEU A 63 -23.40 -6.54 -4.83
C LEU A 63 -24.75 -6.98 -5.44
N SER A 64 -25.68 -7.43 -4.59
CA SER A 64 -27.06 -7.73 -5.01
C SER A 64 -27.88 -6.44 -5.09
N PHE A 65 -28.43 -6.16 -6.28
CA PHE A 65 -29.26 -4.97 -6.54
C PHE A 65 -30.77 -5.19 -6.30
N ASP A 66 -31.16 -6.42 -5.94
CA ASP A 66 -32.55 -6.90 -5.98
C ASP A 66 -33.16 -7.13 -4.59
N ALA A 67 -32.34 -7.22 -3.53
CA ALA A 67 -32.79 -7.69 -2.22
C ALA A 67 -33.06 -6.58 -1.19
N ASP A 68 -32.08 -5.71 -0.92
CA ASP A 68 -32.14 -4.73 0.18
C ASP A 68 -31.35 -3.46 -0.18
N ASP A 69 -32.07 -2.41 -0.57
CA ASP A 69 -31.49 -1.13 -0.98
C ASP A 69 -30.69 -0.45 0.15
N LYS A 70 -31.03 -0.69 1.42
CA LYS A 70 -30.29 -0.10 2.55
C LYS A 70 -28.94 -0.79 2.74
N LYS A 71 -28.92 -2.12 2.67
CA LYS A 71 -27.67 -2.90 2.70
C LYS A 71 -26.81 -2.61 1.48
N LEU A 72 -27.42 -2.46 0.31
CA LEU A 72 -26.74 -2.07 -0.93
C LEU A 72 -26.01 -0.73 -0.77
N ILE A 73 -26.69 0.31 -0.28
CA ILE A 73 -26.09 1.64 -0.10
C ILE A 73 -24.92 1.61 0.87
N TYR A 74 -25.08 0.90 2.00
CA TYR A 74 -24.02 0.77 2.98
C TYR A 74 -22.81 0.03 2.41
N SER A 75 -23.05 -1.12 1.79
CA SER A 75 -22.01 -1.97 1.22
C SER A 75 -21.27 -1.25 0.10
N PHE A 76 -22.01 -0.61 -0.82
CA PHE A 76 -21.44 0.20 -1.88
C PHE A 76 -20.60 1.34 -1.33
N THR A 77 -21.11 2.10 -0.35
CA THR A 77 -20.39 3.24 0.25
C THR A 77 -19.07 2.81 0.89
N ILE A 78 -19.06 1.65 1.56
CA ILE A 78 -17.87 1.13 2.24
C ILE A 78 -16.84 0.67 1.20
N TYR A 79 -17.22 -0.21 0.28
CA TYR A 79 -16.27 -0.81 -0.65
C TYR A 79 -15.76 0.19 -1.69
N SER A 80 -16.61 1.09 -2.19
CA SER A 80 -16.18 2.14 -3.12
C SER A 80 -15.14 3.08 -2.51
N LYS A 81 -15.29 3.48 -1.24
CA LYS A 81 -14.29 4.31 -0.54
C LYS A 81 -12.95 3.61 -0.28
N ILE A 82 -12.94 2.28 -0.24
CA ILE A 82 -11.71 1.50 -0.05
C ILE A 82 -10.90 1.44 -1.35
N ILE A 83 -11.58 1.38 -2.49
CA ILE A 83 -10.96 1.26 -3.82
C ILE A 83 -10.59 2.65 -4.37
N SER A 84 -11.44 3.64 -4.11
CA SER A 84 -11.34 4.96 -4.68
C SER A 84 -10.42 5.90 -3.90
N ASN A 85 -9.75 6.78 -4.63
CA ASN A 85 -9.01 7.89 -4.02
C ASN A 85 -9.99 8.97 -3.54
N LYS A 86 -9.61 9.76 -2.53
CA LYS A 86 -10.47 10.81 -1.93
C LYS A 86 -10.96 11.87 -2.93
N GLN A 87 -10.34 11.99 -4.09
CA GLN A 87 -10.62 12.98 -5.14
C GLN A 87 -11.49 12.45 -6.29
N ASP A 88 -12.02 11.23 -6.20
CA ASP A 88 -12.90 10.68 -7.24
C ASP A 88 -14.25 11.41 -7.27
N GLU A 89 -14.38 12.35 -8.21
CA GLU A 89 -15.59 13.15 -8.41
C GLU A 89 -16.80 12.30 -8.79
N ASN A 90 -16.59 11.24 -9.57
CA ASN A 90 -17.64 10.32 -9.98
C ASN A 90 -18.23 9.61 -8.76
N LEU A 91 -17.38 9.06 -7.88
CA LEU A 91 -17.85 8.45 -6.65
C LEU A 91 -18.52 9.46 -5.72
N ASN A 92 -17.91 10.64 -5.55
CA ASN A 92 -18.43 11.67 -4.66
C ASN A 92 -19.82 12.16 -5.09
N SER A 93 -20.09 12.25 -6.40
CA SER A 93 -21.42 12.58 -6.92
C SER A 93 -22.46 11.53 -6.53
N ILE A 94 -22.12 10.24 -6.66
CA ILE A 94 -23.00 9.12 -6.28
C ILE A 94 -23.23 9.12 -4.76
N LEU A 95 -22.17 9.31 -3.96
CA LEU A 95 -22.29 9.34 -2.50
C LEU A 95 -23.16 10.48 -1.99
N LYS A 96 -23.10 11.67 -2.63
CA LYS A 96 -24.02 12.78 -2.32
C LYS A 96 -25.47 12.40 -2.60
N LEU A 97 -25.74 11.74 -3.72
CA LEU A 97 -27.08 11.26 -4.07
C LEU A 97 -27.59 10.19 -3.09
N LEU A 98 -26.70 9.35 -2.55
CA LEU A 98 -27.03 8.30 -1.59
C LEU A 98 -27.17 8.80 -0.14
N GLN A 99 -26.66 9.99 0.18
CA GLN A 99 -26.62 10.53 1.54
C GLN A 99 -28.01 10.68 2.18
N PRO A 100 -29.06 11.21 1.50
CA PRO A 100 -30.41 11.32 2.05
C PRO A 100 -31.05 9.95 2.34
N TYR A 101 -30.66 8.94 1.56
CA TYR A 101 -31.20 7.59 1.65
C TYR A 101 -30.66 6.82 2.85
N LYS A 102 -29.49 7.22 3.39
CA LYS A 102 -28.84 6.58 4.54
C LYS A 102 -29.61 6.78 5.86
N TYR A 103 -30.39 7.87 5.97
CA TYR A 103 -31.06 8.28 7.21
C TYR A 103 -32.57 8.02 7.21
N LYS A 104 -33.18 7.59 6.10
CA LYS A 104 -34.61 7.26 6.04
C LYS A 104 -34.90 5.89 6.66
N LYS A 105 -35.95 5.81 7.50
CA LYS A 105 -36.26 4.64 8.33
C LYS A 105 -37.03 3.52 7.62
N GLN A 106 -37.85 3.77 6.59
CA GLN A 106 -38.62 2.72 5.88
C GLN A 106 -39.10 3.18 4.49
N ASN A 107 -39.27 2.21 3.57
CA ASN A 107 -39.60 2.35 2.13
C ASN A 107 -38.56 3.06 1.25
N LEU A 108 -37.32 2.58 1.37
CA LEU A 108 -36.23 3.00 0.50
C LEU A 108 -36.26 2.17 -0.78
N LYS A 109 -36.97 2.64 -1.82
CA LYS A 109 -36.72 2.17 -3.18
C LYS A 109 -35.71 3.11 -3.83
N LEU A 110 -34.54 2.58 -4.18
CA LEU A 110 -33.58 3.30 -4.99
C LEU A 110 -34.17 3.51 -6.38
N SER A 111 -34.04 4.73 -6.91
CA SER A 111 -34.34 4.98 -8.32
C SER A 111 -33.42 4.14 -9.20
N GLU A 112 -33.96 3.63 -10.30
CA GLU A 112 -33.22 2.83 -11.27
C GLU A 112 -32.03 3.61 -11.89
N ASP A 113 -32.13 4.94 -11.96
CA ASP A 113 -31.03 5.83 -12.39
C ASP A 113 -29.84 5.76 -11.41
N ILE A 114 -30.11 5.74 -10.10
CA ILE A 114 -29.06 5.64 -9.08
C ILE A 114 -28.40 4.25 -9.14
N LYS A 115 -29.19 3.18 -9.30
CA LYS A 115 -28.67 1.82 -9.50
C LYS A 115 -27.80 1.72 -10.75
N THR A 116 -28.21 2.39 -11.83
CA THR A 116 -27.44 2.44 -13.09
C THR A 116 -26.11 3.18 -12.92
N LYS A 117 -26.10 4.32 -12.21
CA LYS A 117 -24.87 5.06 -11.89
C LYS A 117 -23.92 4.23 -11.02
N MET A 118 -24.45 3.51 -10.02
CA MET A 118 -23.68 2.58 -9.22
C MET A 118 -23.08 1.46 -10.06
N LYS A 119 -23.86 0.81 -10.94
CA LYS A 119 -23.37 -0.25 -11.84
C LYS A 119 -22.28 0.26 -12.79
N LYS A 120 -22.46 1.45 -13.39
CA LYS A 120 -21.45 2.10 -14.24
C LYS A 120 -20.16 2.35 -13.47
N TYR A 121 -20.27 2.85 -12.23
CA TYR A 121 -19.11 3.04 -11.37
C TYR A 121 -18.38 1.72 -11.09
N ILE A 122 -19.12 0.67 -10.73
CA ILE A 122 -18.56 -0.67 -10.48
C ILE A 122 -17.79 -1.18 -11.69
N MET A 123 -18.33 -1.01 -12.91
CA MET A 123 -17.64 -1.41 -14.14
C MET A 123 -16.36 -0.61 -14.39
N SER A 124 -16.32 0.67 -14.02
CA SER A 124 -15.13 1.52 -14.22
C SER A 124 -13.97 1.20 -13.27
N VAL A 125 -14.25 0.66 -12.08
CA VAL A 125 -13.24 0.32 -11.06
C VAL A 125 -12.92 -1.17 -10.99
N SER A 126 -13.56 -1.95 -11.86
CA SER A 126 -13.54 -3.41 -11.93
C SER A 126 -12.49 -3.90 -12.91
#